data_AF-A0A958IU92-F1
#
_entry.id   AF-A0A958IU92-F1
#
_cell.length_a   1.000
_cell.length_b   1.000
_cell.length_c   1.000
_cell.angle_alpha   90.00
_cell.angle_beta   90.00
_cell.angle_gamma   90.00
#
_symmetry.space_group_name_H-M   'P 1'
#
loop_
_entity.id
_entity.type
_entity.pdbx_description
1 polymer ?
#
loop_
_entity_poly.entity_id
_entity_poly.type
_entity_poly.pdbx_seq_one_letter_code
_entity_poly.pdbx_strand_id
1 'polypeptide(L)'
;TMDVTGKVIAEAAVPELDIAGVDAALQSFIGRIEQEIPAYSAAKHQGKRLYKLARAGKEVPRLYKQVEIDEIERLSLEKDRLSIRVVCGKGTYIRTLARDIARKLGTAGYVNTLVRTRVGDYHLADAMTIEAVQAAMKSTEVSQ
;
A
#
# COMPACT_ATOMS: atom_id res chain seq x y z
N THR A 1 0.63 -11.26 -4.76
CA THR A 1 -0.29 -10.18 -4.31
C THR A 1 0.45 -8.91 -3.90
N MET A 2 1.80 -8.90 -3.85
CA MET A 2 2.64 -7.78 -3.39
C MET A 2 2.47 -7.46 -1.89
N ASP A 3 2.00 -8.44 -1.13
CA ASP A 3 1.90 -8.45 0.33
C ASP A 3 2.21 -9.87 0.84
N VAL A 4 2.34 -10.00 2.16
CA VAL A 4 2.69 -11.26 2.85
C VAL A 4 1.72 -12.42 2.57
N THR A 5 0.50 -12.15 2.11
CA THR A 5 -0.51 -13.19 1.83
C THR A 5 -0.35 -13.85 0.46
N GLY A 6 0.60 -13.37 -0.34
CA GLY A 6 0.86 -13.87 -1.69
C GLY A 6 1.85 -15.01 -1.76
N LYS A 7 1.81 -15.74 -2.87
CA LYS A 7 2.90 -16.64 -3.25
C LYS A 7 4.15 -15.82 -3.63
N VAL A 8 5.32 -16.26 -3.18
CA VAL A 8 6.61 -15.73 -3.62
C VAL A 8 6.81 -16.06 -5.11
N ILE A 9 7.17 -15.05 -5.89
CA ILE A 9 7.37 -15.15 -7.35
C ILE A 9 8.76 -14.69 -7.81
N ALA A 10 9.49 -14.03 -6.92
CA ALA A 10 10.85 -13.55 -7.16
C ALA A 10 11.51 -13.32 -5.80
N GLU A 11 12.81 -13.62 -5.73
CA GLU A 11 13.68 -13.32 -4.60
C GLU A 11 14.94 -12.67 -5.16
N ALA A 12 15.50 -11.72 -4.42
CA ALA A 12 16.73 -11.04 -4.77
C ALA A 12 17.49 -10.70 -3.49
N ALA A 13 18.82 -10.67 -3.58
CA ALA A 13 19.64 -10.19 -2.47
C ALA A 13 19.32 -8.71 -2.19
N VAL A 14 19.33 -8.32 -0.91
CA VAL A 14 19.28 -6.92 -0.52
C VAL A 14 20.69 -6.35 -0.68
N PRO A 15 20.91 -5.32 -1.52
CA PRO A 15 22.23 -4.70 -1.64
C PRO A 15 22.58 -3.96 -0.34
N GLU A 16 23.82 -3.50 -0.23
CA GLU A 16 24.14 -2.54 0.82
C GLU A 16 23.37 -1.24 0.59
N LEU A 17 22.54 -0.89 1.56
CA LEU A 17 21.70 0.30 1.52
C LEU A 17 22.29 1.36 2.45
N ASP A 18 22.80 2.44 1.88
CA ASP A 18 23.11 3.63 2.65
C ASP A 18 21.87 4.51 2.80
N ILE A 19 21.81 5.26 3.91
CA ILE A 19 20.66 6.09 4.26
C ILE A 19 20.37 7.16 3.20
N ALA A 20 21.41 7.80 2.67
CA ALA A 20 21.25 8.90 1.72
C ALA A 20 20.71 8.39 0.37
N GLY A 21 21.18 7.23 -0.10
CA GLY A 21 20.70 6.56 -1.30
C GLY A 21 19.25 6.11 -1.16
N VAL A 22 18.88 5.57 0.01
CA VAL A 22 17.47 5.22 0.30
C VAL A 22 16.59 6.46 0.28
N ASP A 23 16.99 7.52 0.98
CA ASP A 23 16.21 8.76 1.04
C ASP A 23 16.08 9.39 -0.36
N ALA A 24 17.15 9.44 -1.15
CA ALA A 24 17.11 9.91 -2.54
C ALA A 24 16.18 9.06 -3.42
N ALA A 25 16.19 7.74 -3.27
CA ALA A 25 15.28 6.86 -3.98
C ALA A 25 13.82 7.15 -3.60
N LEU A 26 13.52 7.34 -2.31
CA LEU A 26 12.18 7.71 -1.84
C LEU A 26 11.73 9.06 -2.40
N GLN A 27 12.58 10.08 -2.35
CA GLN A 27 12.27 11.42 -2.87
C GLN A 27 11.91 11.40 -4.36
N SER A 28 12.47 10.47 -5.15
CA SER A 28 12.14 10.34 -6.58
C SER A 28 10.69 9.92 -6.87
N PHE A 29 9.94 9.47 -5.86
CA PHE A 29 8.52 9.12 -6.00
C PHE A 29 7.57 10.26 -5.65
N ILE A 30 8.06 11.40 -5.12
CA ILE A 30 7.23 12.56 -4.82
C ILE A 30 6.72 13.21 -6.11
N GLY A 31 5.46 13.62 -6.09
CA GLY A 31 4.76 14.21 -7.23
C GLY A 31 3.92 13.18 -7.98
N ARG A 32 3.71 13.46 -9.27
CA ARG A 32 2.85 12.62 -10.13
C ARG A 32 3.64 11.49 -10.72
N ILE A 33 3.21 10.27 -10.42
CA ILE A 33 3.83 9.04 -10.91
C ILE A 33 2.81 8.13 -11.57
N GLU A 34 3.28 7.30 -12.50
CA GLU A 34 2.48 6.23 -13.07
C GLU A 34 2.65 4.95 -12.25
N GLN A 35 1.54 4.33 -11.85
CA GLN A 35 1.51 3.06 -11.15
C GLN A 35 0.81 1.99 -11.97
N GLU A 36 1.45 0.82 -12.05
CA GLU A 36 0.78 -0.40 -12.49
C GLU A 36 -0.28 -0.79 -11.45
N ILE A 37 -1.52 -0.95 -11.92
CA ILE A 37 -2.65 -1.37 -11.10
C ILE A 37 -2.45 -2.85 -10.71
N PRO A 38 -2.45 -3.20 -9.41
CA PRO A 38 -2.35 -4.58 -8.97
C PRO A 38 -3.46 -5.46 -9.58
N ALA A 39 -3.09 -6.67 -10.03
CA ALA A 39 -4.05 -7.66 -10.46
C ALA A 39 -5.09 -8.00 -9.37
N TYR A 40 -4.66 -7.99 -8.10
CA TYR A 40 -5.52 -8.11 -6.92
C TYR A 40 -6.05 -6.75 -6.47
N SER A 41 -6.83 -6.11 -7.34
CA SER A 41 -7.49 -4.84 -7.07
C SER A 41 -8.96 -4.85 -7.51
N ALA A 42 -9.72 -3.90 -6.96
CA ALA A 42 -11.09 -3.65 -7.35
C ALA A 42 -11.20 -2.87 -8.69
N ALA A 43 -10.10 -2.57 -9.40
CA ALA A 43 -10.21 -1.92 -10.70
C ALA A 43 -11.04 -2.78 -11.68
N LYS A 44 -11.74 -2.15 -12.62
CA LYS A 44 -12.52 -2.86 -13.64
C LYS A 44 -11.81 -2.79 -15.00
N HIS A 45 -11.83 -3.90 -15.72
CA HIS A 45 -11.50 -3.98 -17.13
C HIS A 45 -12.66 -4.65 -17.86
N GLN A 46 -13.22 -3.99 -18.87
CA GLN A 46 -14.38 -4.48 -19.65
C GLN A 46 -15.53 -4.99 -18.74
N GLY A 47 -15.89 -4.20 -17.74
CA GLY A 47 -16.96 -4.52 -16.79
C GLY A 47 -16.61 -5.55 -15.70
N LYS A 48 -15.48 -6.27 -15.81
CA LYS A 48 -15.05 -7.28 -14.83
C LYS A 48 -13.98 -6.72 -13.88
N ARG A 49 -14.10 -7.01 -12.58
CA ARG A 49 -13.10 -6.61 -11.57
C ARG A 49 -11.81 -7.42 -11.76
N LEU A 50 -10.64 -6.80 -11.69
CA LEU A 50 -9.35 -7.47 -11.91
C LEU A 50 -9.12 -8.64 -10.94
N TYR A 51 -9.47 -8.47 -9.65
CA TYR A 51 -9.29 -9.56 -8.68
C TYR A 51 -10.10 -10.83 -9.02
N LYS A 52 -11.24 -10.70 -9.73
CA LYS A 52 -12.02 -11.86 -10.18
C LYS A 52 -11.29 -12.64 -11.27
N LEU A 53 -10.64 -11.93 -12.19
CA LEU A 53 -9.81 -12.53 -13.24
C LEU A 53 -8.59 -13.22 -12.62
N ALA A 54 -7.89 -12.54 -11.70
CA ALA A 54 -6.72 -13.06 -11.01
C ALA A 54 -7.02 -14.36 -10.23
N ARG A 55 -8.12 -14.39 -9.45
CA ARG A 55 -8.53 -15.57 -8.68
C ARG A 55 -8.97 -16.73 -9.57
N ALA A 56 -9.47 -16.44 -10.78
CA ALA A 56 -9.84 -17.45 -11.76
C ALA A 56 -8.63 -17.97 -12.56
N GLY A 57 -7.40 -17.55 -12.23
CA GLY A 57 -6.18 -17.91 -12.96
C GLY A 57 -6.13 -17.37 -14.39
N LYS A 58 -7.00 -16.41 -14.73
CA LYS A 58 -7.05 -15.81 -16.06
C LYS A 58 -6.00 -14.73 -16.19
N GLU A 59 -5.54 -14.50 -17.43
CA GLU A 59 -4.67 -13.38 -17.73
C GLU A 59 -5.34 -12.06 -17.32
N VAL A 60 -4.60 -11.24 -16.59
CA VAL A 60 -5.05 -9.94 -16.11
C VAL A 60 -4.32 -8.88 -16.91
N PRO A 61 -5.03 -7.97 -17.60
CA PRO A 61 -4.38 -6.92 -18.38
C PRO A 61 -3.55 -6.02 -17.47
N ARG A 62 -2.37 -5.64 -17.94
CA ARG A 62 -1.57 -4.61 -17.29
C ARG A 62 -2.21 -3.26 -17.57
N LEU A 63 -2.73 -2.64 -16.52
CA LEU A 63 -3.32 -1.32 -16.56
C LEU A 63 -2.47 -0.38 -15.72
N TYR A 64 -2.36 0.85 -16.19
CA TYR A 64 -1.62 1.90 -15.51
C TYR A 64 -2.54 3.04 -15.13
N LYS A 65 -2.17 3.77 -14.09
CA LYS A 65 -2.85 4.99 -13.70
C LYS A 65 -1.87 6.01 -13.14
N GLN A 66 -2.17 7.28 -13.34
CA GLN A 66 -1.49 8.34 -12.61
C GLN A 66 -2.02 8.45 -11.19
N VAL A 67 -1.09 8.66 -10.26
CA VAL A 67 -1.33 8.94 -8.85
C VAL A 67 -0.38 10.05 -8.41
N GLU A 68 -0.66 10.63 -7.24
CA GLU A 68 0.13 11.72 -6.67
C GLU A 68 0.60 11.31 -5.28
N ILE A 69 1.91 11.45 -5.05
CA ILE A 69 2.55 11.27 -3.74
C ILE A 69 2.94 12.65 -3.25
N ASP A 70 2.31 13.09 -2.16
CA ASP A 70 2.53 14.43 -1.60
C ASP A 70 3.78 14.43 -0.72
N GLU A 71 3.92 13.39 0.11
CA GLU A 71 5.06 13.23 1.03
C GLU A 71 5.46 11.76 1.14
N ILE A 72 6.76 11.51 1.29
CA ILE A 72 7.29 10.21 1.65
C ILE A 72 8.51 10.39 2.55
N GLU A 73 8.52 9.69 3.68
CA GLU A 73 9.61 9.72 4.65
C GLU A 73 9.97 8.32 5.10
N ARG A 74 11.26 8.12 5.37
CA ARG A 74 11.77 6.93 6.03
C ARG A 74 11.59 7.06 7.53
N LEU A 75 10.95 6.06 8.13
CA LEU A 75 10.80 5.93 9.58
C LEU A 75 11.94 5.09 10.18
N SER A 76 12.29 3.99 9.52
CA SER A 76 13.40 3.13 9.93
C SER A 76 13.97 2.37 8.73
N LEU A 77 15.26 2.03 8.81
CA LEU A 77 15.93 1.13 7.89
C LEU A 77 16.70 0.10 8.70
N GLU A 78 16.30 -1.15 8.55
CA GLU A 78 16.98 -2.34 9.05
C GLU A 78 17.52 -3.14 7.86
N LYS A 79 18.20 -4.26 8.12
CA LYS A 79 18.91 -5.05 7.09
C LYS A 79 18.04 -5.44 5.88
N ASP A 80 16.80 -5.84 6.13
CA ASP A 80 15.85 -6.30 5.09
C ASP A 80 14.47 -5.64 5.23
N ARG A 81 14.36 -4.58 6.04
CA ARG A 81 13.09 -3.90 6.34
C ARG A 81 13.25 -2.39 6.25
N LEU A 82 12.41 -1.79 5.41
CA LEU A 82 12.27 -0.35 5.27
C LEU A 82 10.86 0.05 5.69
N SER A 83 10.76 0.85 6.75
CA SER A 83 9.50 1.44 7.19
C SER A 83 9.40 2.87 6.69
N ILE A 84 8.26 3.23 6.10
CA ILE A 84 8.01 4.55 5.53
C ILE A 84 6.64 5.08 5.96
N ARG A 85 6.51 6.41 6.06
CA ARG A 85 5.21 7.11 6.05
C ARG A 85 5.02 7.73 4.67
N VAL A 86 3.81 7.63 4.15
CA VAL A 86 3.43 8.18 2.84
C VAL A 86 2.16 9.00 3.00
N VAL A 87 2.14 10.20 2.43
CA VAL A 87 0.94 10.99 2.16
C VAL A 87 0.70 10.95 0.66
N CYS A 88 -0.50 10.56 0.26
CA CYS A 88 -0.80 10.36 -1.15
C CYS A 88 -2.26 10.61 -1.49
N GLY A 89 -2.49 10.97 -2.75
CA GLY A 89 -3.81 11.15 -3.32
C GLY A 89 -4.62 9.86 -3.48
N LYS A 90 -5.85 10.03 -3.99
CA LYS A 90 -6.81 8.94 -4.11
C LYS A 90 -6.36 7.84 -5.09
N GLY A 91 -6.53 6.60 -4.64
CA GLY A 91 -6.30 5.40 -5.45
C GLY A 91 -4.83 5.08 -5.70
N THR A 92 -3.92 5.62 -4.90
CA THR A 92 -2.54 5.14 -4.78
C THR A 92 -2.53 3.71 -4.25
N TYR A 93 -1.76 2.84 -4.89
CA TYR A 93 -1.57 1.47 -4.45
C TYR A 93 -0.25 1.34 -3.70
N ILE A 94 -0.29 1.39 -2.37
CA ILE A 94 0.93 1.27 -1.52
C ILE A 94 1.71 -0.02 -1.81
N ARG A 95 1.01 -1.11 -2.15
CA ARG A 95 1.65 -2.37 -2.56
C ARG A 95 2.46 -2.26 -3.86
N THR A 96 1.96 -1.49 -4.83
CA THR A 96 2.71 -1.18 -6.06
C THR A 96 3.90 -0.27 -5.73
N LEU A 97 3.68 0.77 -4.92
CA LEU A 97 4.72 1.69 -4.51
C LEU A 97 5.89 0.97 -3.81
N ALA A 98 5.60 0.07 -2.86
CA ALA A 98 6.62 -0.70 -2.15
C ALA A 98 7.46 -1.58 -3.09
N ARG A 99 6.82 -2.24 -4.06
CA ARG A 99 7.52 -3.02 -5.10
C ARG A 99 8.43 -2.11 -5.94
N ASP A 100 7.93 -0.95 -6.35
CA ASP A 100 8.67 -0.05 -7.23
C ASP A 100 9.84 0.63 -6.49
N ILE A 101 9.67 0.96 -5.21
CA ILE A 101 10.77 1.39 -4.33
C ILE A 101 11.82 0.29 -4.21
N ALA A 102 11.43 -0.96 -3.94
CA ALA A 102 12.39 -2.06 -3.82
C ALA A 102 13.19 -2.26 -5.13
N ARG A 103 12.51 -2.18 -6.28
CA ARG A 103 13.17 -2.23 -7.60
C ARG A 103 14.14 -1.07 -7.82
N LYS A 104 13.75 0.14 -7.40
CA LYS A 104 14.62 1.33 -7.47
C LYS A 104 15.87 1.17 -6.61
N LEU A 105 15.74 0.50 -5.47
CA LEU A 105 16.84 0.13 -4.57
C LEU A 105 17.62 -1.11 -5.04
N GLY A 106 17.32 -1.67 -6.22
CA GLY A 106 18.07 -2.80 -6.81
C GLY A 106 17.70 -4.17 -6.25
N THR A 107 16.55 -4.33 -5.60
CA THR A 107 16.10 -5.59 -5.03
C THR A 107 14.61 -5.89 -5.30
N ALA A 108 14.08 -6.94 -4.68
CA ALA A 108 12.67 -7.28 -4.67
C ALA A 108 12.09 -7.05 -3.28
N GLY A 109 10.85 -6.55 -3.22
CA GLY A 109 10.20 -6.24 -1.94
C GLY A 109 8.68 -6.36 -2.03
N TYR A 110 8.06 -6.52 -0.88
CA TYR A 110 6.62 -6.62 -0.71
C TYR A 110 6.18 -5.89 0.56
N VAL A 111 4.89 -5.59 0.67
CA VAL A 111 4.35 -4.98 1.89
C VAL A 111 4.17 -6.05 2.97
N ASN A 112 4.95 -5.95 4.04
CA ASN A 112 4.78 -6.79 5.22
C ASN A 112 3.62 -6.32 6.10
N THR A 113 3.64 -5.04 6.50
CA THR A 113 2.62 -4.40 7.34
C THR A 113 2.13 -3.12 6.68
N LEU A 114 0.83 -2.84 6.77
CA LEU A 114 0.23 -1.60 6.28
C LEU A 114 -0.81 -1.10 7.27
N VAL A 115 -0.63 0.15 7.70
CA VAL A 115 -1.59 0.84 8.57
C VAL A 115 -1.98 2.15 7.91
N ARG A 116 -3.29 2.37 7.75
CA ARG A 116 -3.81 3.65 7.28
C ARG A 116 -4.12 4.52 8.49
N THR A 117 -3.29 5.51 8.73
CA THR A 117 -3.35 6.37 9.93
C THR A 117 -4.32 7.55 9.77
N ARG A 118 -4.67 7.94 8.54
CA ARG A 118 -5.56 9.08 8.26
C ARG A 118 -6.30 8.94 6.92
N VAL A 119 -7.51 9.48 6.83
CA VAL A 119 -8.27 9.71 5.58
C VAL A 119 -8.92 11.08 5.64
N GLY A 120 -8.43 12.05 4.86
CA GLY A 120 -8.88 13.44 5.01
C GLY A 120 -8.66 13.92 6.44
N ASP A 121 -9.72 14.42 7.07
CA ASP A 121 -9.70 14.91 8.46
C ASP A 121 -9.90 13.80 9.51
N TYR A 122 -10.11 12.56 9.10
CA TYR A 122 -10.36 11.43 10.02
C TYR A 122 -9.05 10.72 10.36
N HIS A 123 -8.70 10.69 11.65
CA HIS A 123 -7.49 10.04 12.15
C HIS A 123 -7.78 8.67 12.77
N LEU A 124 -6.80 7.77 12.70
CA LEU A 124 -6.90 6.44 13.32
C LEU A 124 -7.03 6.52 14.85
N ALA A 125 -6.48 7.54 15.48
CA ALA A 125 -6.61 7.75 16.93
C ALA A 125 -8.07 7.97 17.36
N ASP A 126 -8.91 8.50 16.48
CA ASP A 126 -10.34 8.74 16.72
C ASP A 126 -11.20 7.55 16.26
N ALA A 127 -10.58 6.50 15.71
CA ALA A 127 -11.31 5.35 15.19
C ALA A 127 -11.77 4.44 16.33
N MET A 128 -13.03 4.01 16.26
CA MET A 128 -13.59 2.99 17.15
C MET A 128 -13.56 1.63 16.46
N THR A 129 -13.32 0.57 17.23
CA THR A 129 -13.53 -0.80 16.74
C THR A 129 -15.03 -1.06 16.60
N ILE A 130 -15.38 -2.04 15.77
CA ILE A 130 -16.79 -2.41 15.55
C ILE A 130 -17.44 -2.84 16.87
N GLU A 131 -16.70 -3.54 17.72
CA GLU A 131 -17.15 -4.00 19.03
C GLU A 131 -17.43 -2.83 19.97
N ALA A 132 -16.57 -1.80 19.97
CA ALA A 132 -16.77 -0.59 20.77
C ALA A 132 -18.01 0.19 20.30
N VAL A 133 -18.22 0.28 18.98
CA VAL A 133 -19.44 0.89 18.42
C VAL A 133 -20.68 0.10 18.84
N GLN A 134 -20.65 -1.23 18.74
CA GLN A 134 -21.76 -2.09 19.15
C GLN A 134 -22.09 -1.92 20.65
N ALA A 135 -21.07 -1.80 21.51
CA ALA A 135 -21.28 -1.57 22.93
C ALA A 135 -21.93 -0.20 23.21
N ALA A 136 -21.45 0.86 22.56
CA ALA A 136 -21.99 2.21 22.70
C ALA A 136 -23.44 2.33 22.18
N MET A 137 -23.79 1.61 21.11
CA MET A 137 -25.17 1.56 20.62
C MET A 137 -26.12 0.88 21.62
N LYS A 138 -25.69 -0.23 22.24
CA LYS A 138 -26.49 -0.95 23.25
C LYS A 138 -26.71 -0.14 24.54
N SER A 139 -25.75 0.68 24.94
CA SER A 139 -25.90 1.55 26.13
C SER A 139 -26.87 2.72 25.91
N THR A 140 -27.23 3.02 24.67
CA THR A 140 -28.11 4.15 24.32
C THR A 140 -29.59 3.75 24.31
N GLU A 141 -29.92 2.46 24.45
CA GLU A 141 -31.30 1.94 24.44
C GLU A 141 -32.04 1.99 25.80
N VAL A 142 -31.56 2.76 26.79
CA VAL A 142 -32.27 2.89 28.08
C VAL A 142 -32.55 4.35 28.40
N SER A 143 -33.68 4.85 27.93
CA SER A 143 -34.56 5.85 28.59
C SER A 143 -35.79 6.10 27.71
N GLN A 144 -36.84 5.29 27.90
CA GLN A 144 -38.23 5.70 27.74
C GLN A 144 -38.99 5.29 28.99
#